data_AF-A0A2M9C2X0-F1
#
_entry.id   AF-A0A2M9C2X0-F1
#
_cell.length_a   1.000
_cell.length_b   1.000
_cell.length_c   1.000
_cell.angle_alpha   90.00
_cell.angle_beta   90.00
_cell.angle_gamma   90.00
#
_symmetry.space_group_name_H-M   'P 1'
#
loop_
_entity.id
_entity.type
_entity.pdbx_description
1 polymer ?
#
loop_
_entity_poly.entity_id
_entity_poly.type
_entity_poly.pdbx_seq_one_letter_code
_entity_poly.pdbx_strand_id
1 'polypeptide(L)'
;MVFLLSYWSYKNRVYDWDMPGYIGCLFQREYPASPEKVHQYTYTSIRKEASPYQFKDISGLVQPNKAVQFFKQDANAFSEQLPYYQIKIGYNIAVLFLYKLGFSPPHSVLLVSIISYFLSGLILFFLFSILFPGKNILSVLLTVGILILPPMRALSNTPVPDMFSLLFLLIFMMGLLRKWESWKIFLVLLCLILIRPDYIVFALTYLVTSFGFTYFSENRKIDLNYILQGIFFLALYLFIIKYYHFPGWKDVFYDTFIDRRPLISAQPANFTFSYYLHFLFFKLINFKKISLAVFFIMGLIYYISKDLWIRIFSVFIFANIYLKFMFFPASAESRFFFGYLLMLFLMLCYAVSKKYNGFQLRKIA
;
A
#
# COMPACT_ATOMS: atom_id res chain seq x y z
N MET A 1 -8.11 -1.44 -23.61
CA MET A 1 -8.92 -0.80 -22.54
C MET A 1 -8.09 -0.37 -21.34
N VAL A 2 -7.31 -1.26 -20.71
CA VAL A 2 -6.39 -0.89 -19.60
C VAL A 2 -5.50 0.29 -19.97
N PHE A 3 -4.89 0.27 -21.16
CA PHE A 3 -4.09 1.40 -21.68
C PHE A 3 -4.86 2.73 -21.72
N LEU A 4 -6.11 2.73 -22.19
CA LEU A 4 -6.94 3.94 -22.26
C LEU A 4 -7.24 4.49 -20.86
N LEU A 5 -7.51 3.61 -19.90
CA LEU A 5 -7.75 3.99 -18.50
C LEU A 5 -6.47 4.54 -17.84
N SER A 6 -5.30 3.94 -18.11
CA SER A 6 -4.01 4.47 -17.66
C SER A 6 -3.70 5.83 -18.26
N TYR A 7 -3.98 6.03 -19.55
CA TYR A 7 -3.84 7.33 -20.20
C TYR A 7 -4.79 8.37 -19.60
N TRP A 8 -6.04 7.98 -19.33
CA TRP A 8 -6.99 8.84 -18.62
C TRP A 8 -6.48 9.20 -17.22
N SER A 9 -5.93 8.24 -16.48
CA SER A 9 -5.32 8.49 -15.16
C SER A 9 -4.16 9.49 -15.26
N TYR A 10 -3.28 9.35 -16.26
CA TYR A 10 -2.20 10.29 -16.52
C TYR A 10 -2.69 11.71 -16.81
N LYS A 11 -3.78 11.85 -17.57
CA LYS A 11 -4.38 13.17 -17.85
C LYS A 11 -5.04 13.79 -16.62
N ASN A 12 -5.55 12.96 -15.70
CA ASN A 12 -6.23 13.39 -14.48
C ASN A 12 -5.36 13.24 -13.22
N ARG A 13 -4.03 13.22 -13.39
CA ARG A 13 -3.07 13.13 -12.28
C ARG A 13 -3.15 14.35 -11.37
N VAL A 14 -2.94 14.15 -10.08
CA VAL A 14 -2.98 15.20 -9.06
C VAL A 14 -1.61 15.33 -8.42
N TYR A 15 -1.10 16.56 -8.38
CA TYR A 15 0.06 16.90 -7.56
C TYR A 15 -0.47 17.19 -6.16
N ASP A 16 -0.20 16.32 -5.19
CA ASP A 16 -0.71 16.41 -3.82
C ASP A 16 0.39 16.69 -2.79
N TRP A 17 -0.01 16.81 -1.52
CA TRP A 17 0.83 17.16 -0.40
C TRP A 17 1.91 16.12 -0.04
N ASP A 18 1.80 14.88 -0.50
CA ASP A 18 2.81 13.83 -0.25
C ASP A 18 3.99 13.94 -1.23
N MET A 19 3.79 14.58 -2.38
CA MET A 19 4.81 14.72 -3.43
C MET A 19 6.12 15.38 -2.97
N PRO A 20 6.11 16.50 -2.20
CA PRO A 20 7.33 17.08 -1.67
C PRO A 20 8.18 16.09 -0.88
N GLY A 21 7.56 15.21 -0.08
CA GLY A 21 8.30 14.22 0.71
C GLY A 21 9.11 13.25 -0.16
N TYR A 22 8.51 12.73 -1.23
CA TYR A 22 9.18 11.79 -2.15
C TYR A 22 10.22 12.47 -3.05
N ILE A 23 9.93 13.68 -3.55
CA ILE A 23 10.91 14.46 -4.31
C ILE A 23 12.08 14.90 -3.41
N GLY A 24 11.80 15.23 -2.15
CA GLY A 24 12.82 15.51 -1.15
C GLY A 24 13.74 14.33 -0.92
N CYS A 25 13.19 13.11 -0.81
CA CYS A 25 14.00 11.88 -0.74
C CYS A 25 14.89 11.68 -1.96
N LEU A 26 14.37 11.98 -3.16
CA LEU A 26 15.13 11.91 -4.40
C LEU A 26 16.31 12.91 -4.38
N PHE A 27 16.06 14.18 -4.05
CA PHE A 27 17.11 15.19 -4.04
C PHE A 27 18.07 15.06 -2.85
N GLN A 28 17.64 14.52 -1.71
CA GLN A 28 18.52 14.22 -0.58
C GLN A 28 19.62 13.23 -1.00
N ARG A 29 19.32 12.32 -1.93
CA ARG A 29 20.31 11.39 -2.47
C ARG A 29 21.32 12.06 -3.41
N GLU A 30 20.88 13.06 -4.17
CA GLU A 30 21.74 13.83 -5.09
C GLU A 30 22.55 14.91 -4.36
N TYR A 31 22.00 15.48 -3.29
CA TYR A 31 22.57 16.59 -2.51
C TYR A 31 22.58 16.29 -1.00
N PRO A 32 23.26 15.23 -0.54
CA PRO A 32 23.18 14.76 0.85
C PRO A 32 23.68 15.79 1.88
N ALA A 33 24.55 16.71 1.47
CA ALA A 33 25.18 17.69 2.35
C ALA A 33 24.47 19.06 2.41
N SER A 34 23.37 19.28 1.67
CA SER A 34 22.68 20.58 1.67
C SER A 34 21.16 20.44 1.72
N PRO A 35 20.58 20.44 2.93
CA PRO A 35 19.14 20.54 3.15
C PRO A 35 18.47 21.67 2.38
N GLU A 36 19.14 22.81 2.24
CA GLU A 36 18.63 24.00 1.55
C GLU A 36 18.45 23.73 0.05
N LYS A 37 19.43 23.08 -0.58
CA LYS A 37 19.31 22.65 -1.98
C LYS A 37 18.17 21.66 -2.13
N VAL A 38 18.11 20.64 -1.27
CA VAL A 38 17.04 19.62 -1.31
C VAL A 38 15.66 20.27 -1.25
N HIS A 39 15.46 21.19 -0.30
CA HIS A 39 14.24 21.96 -0.14
C HIS A 39 13.93 22.82 -1.38
N GLN A 40 14.91 23.63 -1.83
CA GLN A 40 14.74 24.54 -2.96
C GLN A 40 14.40 23.80 -4.26
N TYR A 41 15.16 22.75 -4.60
CA TYR A 41 14.93 21.95 -5.81
C TYR A 41 13.60 21.21 -5.75
N THR A 42 13.19 20.72 -4.57
CA THR A 42 11.88 20.09 -4.38
C THR A 42 10.76 21.03 -4.78
N TYR A 43 10.62 22.17 -4.11
CA TYR A 43 9.50 23.08 -4.39
C TYR A 43 9.59 23.75 -5.77
N THR A 44 10.81 24.03 -6.26
CA THR A 44 11.00 24.60 -7.60
C THR A 44 10.58 23.62 -8.70
N SER A 45 10.91 22.33 -8.56
CA SER A 45 10.52 21.30 -9.54
C SER A 45 9.00 21.13 -9.60
N ILE A 46 8.33 21.10 -8.44
CA ILE A 46 6.86 21.01 -8.37
C ILE A 46 6.22 22.25 -8.99
N ARG A 47 6.71 23.47 -8.67
CA ARG A 47 6.16 24.73 -9.18
C ARG A 47 6.21 24.85 -10.70
N LYS A 48 7.18 24.21 -11.36
CA LYS A 48 7.31 24.22 -12.83
C LYS A 48 6.20 23.44 -13.53
N GLU A 49 5.55 22.51 -12.85
CA GLU A 49 4.61 21.57 -13.47
C GLU A 49 3.20 21.60 -12.87
N ALA A 50 3.10 21.78 -11.56
CA ALA A 50 1.81 21.85 -10.87
C ALA A 50 1.08 23.13 -11.27
N SER A 51 -0.25 23.03 -11.41
CA SER A 51 -1.08 24.23 -11.59
C SER A 51 -0.92 25.19 -10.41
N PRO A 52 -1.17 26.50 -10.58
CA PRO A 52 -1.10 27.45 -9.48
C PRO A 52 -1.98 27.07 -8.28
N TYR A 53 -3.13 26.45 -8.55
CA TYR A 53 -4.02 25.93 -7.51
C TYR A 53 -3.38 24.76 -6.73
N GLN A 54 -2.89 23.73 -7.43
CA GLN A 54 -2.23 22.58 -6.80
C GLN A 54 -0.99 23.00 -6.03
N PHE A 55 -0.18 23.92 -6.57
CA PHE A 55 0.99 24.40 -5.84
C PHE A 55 0.60 25.16 -4.57
N LYS A 56 -0.47 25.95 -4.59
CA LYS A 56 -1.02 26.58 -3.37
C LYS A 56 -1.52 25.53 -2.36
N ASP A 57 -2.15 24.47 -2.83
CA ASP A 57 -2.63 23.37 -1.98
C ASP A 57 -1.46 22.62 -1.30
N ILE A 58 -0.46 22.23 -2.07
CA ILE A 58 0.80 21.63 -1.58
C ILE A 58 1.52 22.55 -0.57
N SER A 59 1.35 23.86 -0.72
CA SER A 59 1.90 24.86 0.19
C SER A 59 1.09 25.05 1.48
N GLY A 60 -0.01 24.31 1.66
CA GLY A 60 -0.91 24.45 2.81
C GLY A 60 -1.71 25.74 2.82
N LEU A 61 -1.96 26.37 1.66
CA LEU A 61 -2.68 27.64 1.55
C LEU A 61 -4.16 27.47 1.14
N VAL A 62 -4.53 26.35 0.51
CA VAL A 62 -5.93 26.07 0.12
C VAL A 62 -6.69 25.48 1.32
N GLN A 63 -6.12 24.48 1.98
CA GLN A 63 -6.56 24.01 3.29
C GLN A 63 -5.50 24.43 4.31
N PRO A 64 -5.69 25.56 5.02
CA PRO A 64 -4.68 26.12 5.91
C PRO A 64 -4.13 25.09 6.90
N ASN A 65 -2.87 24.71 6.70
CA ASN A 65 -2.15 23.80 7.58
C ASN A 65 -0.80 24.44 7.92
N LYS A 66 -0.65 24.86 9.18
CA LYS A 66 0.52 25.59 9.67
C LYS A 66 1.82 24.81 9.46
N ALA A 67 1.81 23.51 9.72
CA ALA A 67 3.00 22.67 9.53
C ALA A 67 3.41 22.58 8.06
N VAL A 68 2.45 22.37 7.14
CA VAL A 68 2.75 22.32 5.70
C VAL A 68 3.30 23.65 5.18
N GLN A 69 2.77 24.77 5.67
CA GLN A 69 3.32 26.09 5.35
C GLN A 69 4.75 26.24 5.86
N PHE A 70 5.04 25.74 7.06
CA PHE A 70 6.37 25.78 7.66
C PHE A 70 7.37 24.92 6.88
N PHE A 71 6.98 23.71 6.43
CA PHE A 71 7.82 22.84 5.59
C PHE A 71 8.22 23.50 4.27
N LYS A 72 7.39 24.41 3.73
CA LYS A 72 7.71 25.15 2.51
C LYS A 72 8.64 26.34 2.76
N GLN A 73 8.64 26.87 3.97
CA GLN A 73 9.38 28.08 4.32
C GLN A 73 10.76 27.75 4.89
N ASP A 74 10.88 26.63 5.60
CA ASP A 74 12.06 26.26 6.36
C ASP A 74 12.62 24.88 5.95
N ALA A 75 13.89 24.87 5.54
CA ALA A 75 14.56 23.67 5.06
C ALA A 75 14.82 22.62 6.15
N ASN A 76 15.00 23.05 7.41
CA ASN A 76 15.23 22.13 8.52
C ASN A 76 13.93 21.41 8.88
N ALA A 77 12.83 22.15 8.97
CA ALA A 77 11.50 21.60 9.20
C ALA A 77 11.09 20.61 8.11
N PHE A 78 11.38 20.93 6.84
CA PHE A 78 11.20 19.99 5.73
C PHE A 78 12.04 18.72 5.91
N SER A 79 13.32 18.88 6.27
CA SER A 79 14.26 17.76 6.41
C SER A 79 13.88 16.80 7.53
N GLU A 80 13.33 17.31 8.65
CA GLU A 80 12.82 16.47 9.75
C GLU A 80 11.67 15.55 9.32
N GLN A 81 10.91 15.91 8.28
CA GLN A 81 9.81 15.07 7.78
C GLN A 81 10.27 13.96 6.83
N LEU A 82 11.45 14.10 6.20
CA LEU A 82 11.93 13.16 5.18
C LEU A 82 12.03 11.71 5.68
N PRO A 83 12.44 11.41 6.92
CA PRO A 83 12.43 10.05 7.45
C PRO A 83 11.09 9.29 7.29
N TYR A 84 9.94 9.98 7.33
CA TYR A 84 8.63 9.36 7.08
C TYR A 84 8.47 8.82 5.65
N TYR A 85 9.19 9.40 4.69
CA TYR A 85 9.16 9.04 3.27
C TYR A 85 10.35 8.15 2.87
N GLN A 86 11.51 8.33 3.48
CA GLN A 86 12.75 7.62 3.15
C GLN A 86 12.67 6.12 3.41
N ILE A 87 11.97 5.69 4.46
CA ILE A 87 11.81 4.28 4.83
C ILE A 87 11.15 3.43 3.74
N LYS A 88 10.47 4.04 2.76
CA LYS A 88 9.83 3.38 1.60
C LYS A 88 10.85 3.13 0.49
N ILE A 89 11.90 2.38 0.82
CA ILE A 89 13.10 2.18 -0.01
C ILE A 89 12.75 1.73 -1.43
N GLY A 90 11.90 0.70 -1.56
CA GLY A 90 11.50 0.15 -2.84
C GLY A 90 10.74 1.16 -3.70
N TYR A 91 9.90 1.99 -3.09
CA TYR A 91 9.22 3.09 -3.80
C TYR A 91 10.21 4.16 -4.25
N ASN A 92 11.10 4.60 -3.36
CA ASN A 92 12.12 5.62 -3.68
C ASN A 92 13.11 5.15 -4.76
N ILE A 93 13.45 3.85 -4.80
CA ILE A 93 14.24 3.26 -5.88
C ILE A 93 13.48 3.32 -7.21
N ALA A 94 12.18 3.00 -7.23
CA ALA A 94 11.38 3.09 -8.45
C ALA A 94 11.28 4.54 -8.97
N VAL A 95 11.11 5.52 -8.07
CA VAL A 95 11.15 6.95 -8.41
C VAL A 95 12.50 7.34 -8.99
N LEU A 96 13.60 6.96 -8.33
CA LEU A 96 14.95 7.24 -8.81
C LEU A 96 15.22 6.64 -10.19
N PHE A 97 14.77 5.40 -10.43
CA PHE A 97 14.92 4.74 -11.71
C PHE A 97 14.25 5.55 -12.84
N LEU A 98 13.00 5.97 -12.64
CA LEU A 98 12.29 6.81 -13.61
C LEU A 98 12.98 8.17 -13.79
N TYR A 99 13.47 8.78 -12.72
CA TYR A 99 14.21 10.03 -12.81
C TYR A 99 15.50 9.88 -13.65
N LYS A 100 16.25 8.78 -13.45
CA LYS A 100 17.47 8.48 -14.22
C LYS A 100 17.18 8.11 -15.68
N LEU A 101 15.96 7.70 -16.01
CA LEU A 101 15.50 7.56 -17.40
C LEU A 101 15.20 8.90 -18.10
N GLY A 102 15.31 10.03 -17.38
CA GLY A 102 15.14 11.37 -17.93
C GLY A 102 13.76 11.99 -17.68
N PHE A 103 12.89 11.34 -16.89
CA PHE A 103 11.66 11.97 -16.44
C PHE A 103 11.94 13.05 -15.40
N SER A 104 11.10 14.09 -15.36
CA SER A 104 11.22 15.10 -14.32
C SER A 104 10.92 14.53 -12.93
N PRO A 105 11.35 15.18 -11.83
CA PRO A 105 11.10 14.68 -10.48
C PRO A 105 9.62 14.45 -10.17
N PRO A 106 8.70 15.40 -10.44
CA PRO A 106 7.28 15.17 -10.19
C PRO A 106 6.67 14.06 -11.06
N HIS A 107 7.03 13.99 -12.36
CA HIS A 107 6.56 12.91 -13.22
C HIS A 107 7.08 11.55 -12.78
N SER A 108 8.32 11.46 -12.30
CA SER A 108 8.90 10.21 -11.80
C SER A 108 8.09 9.62 -10.66
N VAL A 109 7.60 10.45 -9.73
CA VAL A 109 6.74 9.99 -8.63
C VAL A 109 5.37 9.52 -9.14
N LEU A 110 4.73 10.30 -10.02
CA LEU A 110 3.40 9.98 -10.56
C LEU A 110 3.39 8.75 -11.47
N LEU A 111 4.44 8.58 -12.27
CA LEU A 111 4.57 7.46 -13.20
C LEU A 111 4.68 6.13 -12.48
N VAL A 112 5.23 6.07 -11.26
CA VAL A 112 5.20 4.83 -10.45
C VAL A 112 3.75 4.38 -10.24
N SER A 113 2.85 5.27 -9.84
CA SER A 113 1.43 4.95 -9.62
C SER A 113 0.74 4.54 -10.92
N ILE A 114 0.99 5.25 -12.03
CA ILE A 114 0.31 4.99 -13.32
C ILE A 114 0.77 3.69 -13.96
N ILE A 115 2.08 3.41 -13.93
CA ILE A 115 2.64 2.13 -14.40
C ILE A 115 2.10 1.00 -13.53
N SER A 116 2.06 1.18 -12.21
CA SER A 116 1.51 0.19 -11.29
C SER A 116 0.02 -0.08 -11.55
N TYR A 117 -0.76 0.96 -11.89
CA TYR A 117 -2.17 0.83 -12.27
C TYR A 117 -2.33 0.03 -13.57
N PHE A 118 -1.52 0.34 -14.59
CA PHE A 118 -1.51 -0.41 -15.85
C PHE A 118 -1.21 -1.89 -15.61
N LEU A 119 -0.12 -2.19 -14.90
CA LEU A 119 0.30 -3.56 -14.61
C LEU A 119 -0.72 -4.30 -13.73
N SER A 120 -1.31 -3.62 -12.74
CA SER A 120 -2.38 -4.19 -11.91
C SER A 120 -3.60 -4.59 -12.74
N GLY A 121 -3.97 -3.80 -13.75
CA GLY A 121 -5.03 -4.14 -14.69
C GLY A 121 -4.74 -5.42 -15.48
N LEU A 122 -3.50 -5.60 -15.94
CA LEU A 122 -3.08 -6.82 -16.64
C LEU A 122 -3.12 -8.05 -15.71
N ILE A 123 -2.62 -7.90 -14.48
CA ILE A 123 -2.63 -8.99 -13.49
C ILE A 123 -4.07 -9.34 -13.10
N LEU A 124 -4.94 -8.36 -12.89
CA LEU A 124 -6.36 -8.61 -12.61
C LEU A 124 -7.03 -9.39 -13.74
N PHE A 125 -6.78 -9.00 -15.00
CA PHE A 125 -7.30 -9.74 -16.15
C PHE A 125 -6.81 -11.19 -16.17
N PHE A 126 -5.52 -11.40 -15.91
CA PHE A 126 -4.95 -12.74 -15.84
C PHE A 126 -5.53 -13.57 -14.68
N LEU A 127 -5.67 -12.96 -13.49
CA LEU A 127 -6.31 -13.58 -12.33
C LEU A 127 -7.75 -14.01 -12.65
N PHE A 128 -8.58 -13.12 -13.20
CA PHE A 128 -9.95 -13.50 -13.55
C PHE A 128 -10.01 -14.56 -14.66
N SER A 129 -9.07 -14.56 -15.60
CA SER A 129 -8.98 -15.59 -16.62
C SER A 129 -8.63 -16.97 -16.05
N ILE A 130 -7.80 -17.02 -14.99
CA ILE A 130 -7.56 -18.26 -14.22
C ILE A 130 -8.81 -18.66 -13.44
N LEU A 131 -9.48 -17.70 -12.80
CA LEU A 131 -10.65 -17.96 -11.97
C LEU A 131 -11.87 -18.38 -12.80
N PHE A 132 -12.02 -17.89 -14.04
CA PHE A 132 -13.19 -18.14 -14.87
C PHE A 132 -12.74 -18.59 -16.28
N PRO A 133 -12.17 -19.79 -16.42
CA PRO A 133 -11.65 -20.28 -17.69
C PRO A 133 -12.77 -20.35 -18.75
N GLY A 134 -12.46 -19.88 -19.97
CA GLY A 134 -13.42 -19.81 -21.08
C GLY A 134 -14.41 -18.64 -21.00
N LYS A 135 -14.44 -17.87 -19.92
CA LYS A 135 -15.34 -16.71 -19.73
C LYS A 135 -14.61 -15.38 -19.91
N ASN A 136 -13.93 -15.21 -21.06
CA ASN A 136 -13.08 -14.04 -21.32
C ASN A 136 -13.82 -12.70 -21.17
N ILE A 137 -15.08 -12.63 -21.62
CA ILE A 137 -15.91 -11.41 -21.48
C ILE A 137 -16.12 -11.06 -20.00
N LEU A 138 -16.41 -12.05 -19.15
CA LEU A 138 -16.56 -11.83 -17.70
C LEU A 138 -15.25 -11.31 -17.09
N SER A 139 -14.10 -11.89 -17.46
CA SER A 139 -12.80 -11.43 -17.00
C SER A 139 -12.51 -9.98 -17.41
N VAL A 140 -12.84 -9.60 -18.66
CA VAL A 140 -12.72 -8.21 -19.12
C VAL A 140 -13.63 -7.28 -18.30
N LEU A 141 -14.91 -7.65 -18.14
CA LEU A 141 -15.89 -6.83 -17.40
C LEU A 141 -15.49 -6.63 -15.94
N LEU A 142 -15.03 -7.68 -15.26
CA LEU A 142 -14.57 -7.59 -13.87
C LEU A 142 -13.32 -6.73 -13.74
N THR A 143 -12.31 -6.92 -14.60
CA THR A 143 -11.10 -6.09 -14.60
C THR A 143 -11.43 -4.62 -14.82
N VAL A 144 -12.20 -4.32 -15.87
CA VAL A 144 -12.61 -2.95 -16.19
C VAL A 144 -13.43 -2.35 -15.06
N GLY A 145 -14.39 -3.10 -14.52
CA GLY A 145 -15.25 -2.68 -13.42
C GLY A 145 -14.41 -2.22 -12.23
N ILE A 146 -13.41 -3.02 -11.83
CA ILE A 146 -12.49 -2.69 -10.74
C ILE A 146 -11.64 -1.46 -11.08
N LEU A 147 -11.09 -1.37 -12.29
CA LEU A 147 -10.23 -0.28 -12.70
C LEU A 147 -10.94 1.09 -12.72
N ILE A 148 -12.26 1.11 -12.93
CA ILE A 148 -13.07 2.34 -12.93
C ILE A 148 -13.55 2.74 -11.52
N LEU A 149 -13.46 1.84 -10.53
CA LEU A 149 -13.89 2.16 -9.16
C LEU A 149 -13.17 3.41 -8.62
N PRO A 150 -13.89 4.33 -7.93
CA PRO A 150 -13.28 5.55 -7.41
C PRO A 150 -12.01 5.33 -6.56
N PRO A 151 -11.94 4.34 -5.64
CA PRO A 151 -10.71 4.08 -4.88
C PRO A 151 -9.52 3.71 -5.77
N MET A 152 -9.75 2.91 -6.83
CA MET A 152 -8.69 2.50 -7.75
C MET A 152 -8.17 3.70 -8.57
N ARG A 153 -9.06 4.59 -9.02
CA ARG A 153 -8.69 5.83 -9.70
C ARG A 153 -7.96 6.81 -8.79
N ALA A 154 -8.37 6.90 -7.53
CA ALA A 154 -7.67 7.72 -6.53
C ALA A 154 -6.22 7.25 -6.34
N LEU A 155 -6.02 5.92 -6.22
CA LEU A 155 -4.70 5.32 -6.11
C LEU A 155 -3.81 5.60 -7.33
N SER A 156 -4.35 5.54 -8.54
CA SER A 156 -3.57 5.78 -9.77
C SER A 156 -3.21 7.25 -10.00
N ASN A 157 -4.08 8.16 -9.56
CA ASN A 157 -3.92 9.60 -9.83
C ASN A 157 -3.06 10.32 -8.77
N THR A 158 -2.75 9.67 -7.64
CA THR A 158 -2.02 10.26 -6.53
C THR A 158 -0.57 9.75 -6.44
N PRO A 159 0.40 10.62 -6.05
CA PRO A 159 1.82 10.31 -5.95
C PRO A 159 2.16 9.58 -4.63
N VAL A 160 1.47 8.46 -4.36
CA VAL A 160 1.67 7.66 -3.15
C VAL A 160 2.03 6.21 -3.50
N PRO A 161 2.75 5.49 -2.62
CA PRO A 161 3.19 4.11 -2.84
C PRO A 161 2.04 3.10 -2.92
N ASP A 162 0.83 3.47 -2.53
CA ASP A 162 -0.28 2.53 -2.31
C ASP A 162 -0.68 1.77 -3.58
N MET A 163 -0.65 2.43 -4.74
CA MET A 163 -0.91 1.77 -6.04
C MET A 163 0.20 0.77 -6.41
N PHE A 164 1.45 1.08 -6.03
CA PHE A 164 2.58 0.17 -6.22
C PHE A 164 2.51 -1.02 -5.25
N SER A 165 2.12 -0.78 -4.00
CA SER A 165 1.84 -1.86 -3.05
C SER A 165 0.69 -2.75 -3.53
N LEU A 166 -0.37 -2.18 -4.10
CA LEU A 166 -1.49 -2.94 -4.66
C LEU A 166 -1.04 -3.90 -5.77
N LEU A 167 -0.15 -3.47 -6.65
CA LEU A 167 0.43 -4.35 -7.68
C LEU A 167 1.06 -5.60 -7.05
N PHE A 168 1.87 -5.43 -6.01
CA PHE A 168 2.51 -6.56 -5.32
C PHE A 168 1.53 -7.39 -4.48
N LEU A 169 0.47 -6.80 -3.91
CA LEU A 169 -0.61 -7.57 -3.29
C LEU A 169 -1.35 -8.45 -4.31
N LEU A 170 -1.54 -7.98 -5.54
CA LEU A 170 -2.12 -8.78 -6.63
C LEU A 170 -1.17 -9.89 -7.09
N ILE A 171 0.13 -9.62 -7.18
CA ILE A 171 1.15 -10.67 -7.44
C ILE A 171 1.13 -11.70 -6.31
N PHE A 172 1.05 -11.26 -5.06
CA PHE A 172 0.91 -12.14 -3.90
C PHE A 172 -0.35 -13.00 -4.02
N MET A 173 -1.51 -12.43 -4.36
CA MET A 173 -2.74 -13.20 -4.59
C MET A 173 -2.60 -14.23 -5.70
N MET A 174 -1.93 -13.87 -6.80
CA MET A 174 -1.63 -14.82 -7.87
C MET A 174 -0.77 -15.97 -7.36
N GLY A 175 0.26 -15.68 -6.56
CA GLY A 175 1.09 -16.72 -5.95
C GLY A 175 0.33 -17.58 -4.95
N LEU A 176 -0.54 -16.99 -4.13
CA LEU A 176 -1.37 -17.69 -3.16
C LEU A 176 -2.34 -18.65 -3.88
N LEU A 177 -3.07 -18.17 -4.88
CA LEU A 177 -4.05 -18.97 -5.64
C LEU A 177 -3.40 -20.06 -6.49
N ARG A 178 -2.21 -19.79 -7.05
CA ARG A 178 -1.44 -20.77 -7.83
C ARG A 178 -0.52 -21.65 -6.98
N LYS A 179 -0.53 -21.48 -5.65
CA LYS A 179 0.33 -22.21 -4.70
C LYS A 179 1.81 -22.16 -5.10
N TRP A 180 2.33 -20.95 -5.31
CA TRP A 180 3.76 -20.76 -5.57
C TRP A 180 4.61 -21.28 -4.41
N GLU A 181 5.83 -21.71 -4.76
CA GLU A 181 6.85 -22.10 -3.80
C GLU A 181 7.17 -20.97 -2.81
N SER A 182 7.56 -21.35 -1.60
CA SER A 182 7.80 -20.43 -0.48
C SER A 182 8.79 -19.31 -0.82
N TRP A 183 9.82 -19.59 -1.62
CA TRP A 183 10.80 -18.57 -2.05
C TRP A 183 10.18 -17.46 -2.91
N LYS A 184 9.25 -17.80 -3.83
CA LYS A 184 8.59 -16.80 -4.68
C LYS A 184 7.69 -15.90 -3.84
N ILE A 185 6.96 -16.46 -2.88
CA ILE A 185 6.15 -15.67 -1.95
C ILE A 185 7.05 -14.79 -1.05
N PHE A 186 8.16 -15.33 -0.56
CA PHE A 186 9.14 -14.58 0.21
C PHE A 186 9.62 -13.33 -0.54
N LEU A 187 9.98 -13.46 -1.82
CA LEU A 187 10.40 -12.31 -2.64
C LEU A 187 9.30 -11.26 -2.78
N VAL A 188 8.04 -11.67 -2.96
CA VAL A 188 6.91 -10.74 -3.06
C VAL A 188 6.69 -10.01 -1.73
N LEU A 189 6.75 -10.71 -0.60
CA LEU A 189 6.63 -10.11 0.73
C LEU A 189 7.80 -9.16 1.04
N LEU A 190 9.02 -9.52 0.63
CA LEU A 190 10.19 -8.66 0.72
C LEU A 190 9.96 -7.35 -0.04
N CYS A 191 9.50 -7.43 -1.30
CA CYS A 191 9.17 -6.25 -2.08
C CYS A 191 8.07 -5.40 -1.40
N LEU A 192 7.02 -6.02 -0.85
CA LEU A 192 5.98 -5.29 -0.11
C LEU A 192 6.54 -4.49 1.06
N ILE A 193 7.41 -5.10 1.88
CA ILE A 193 8.06 -4.44 3.03
C ILE A 193 8.96 -3.30 2.55
N LEU A 194 9.73 -3.51 1.48
CA LEU A 194 10.60 -2.46 0.93
C LEU A 194 9.80 -1.28 0.36
N ILE A 195 8.65 -1.53 -0.28
CA ILE A 195 7.77 -0.47 -0.79
C ILE A 195 7.12 0.28 0.36
N ARG A 196 6.64 -0.46 1.37
CA ARG A 196 5.97 0.09 2.56
C ARG A 196 6.28 -0.79 3.76
N PRO A 197 7.13 -0.33 4.70
CA PRO A 197 7.57 -1.14 5.85
C PRO A 197 6.45 -1.63 6.76
N ASP A 198 5.29 -0.95 6.75
CA ASP A 198 4.12 -1.38 7.50
C ASP A 198 3.51 -2.72 7.03
N TYR A 199 3.83 -3.19 5.82
CA TYR A 199 3.48 -4.56 5.39
C TYR A 199 4.25 -5.66 6.11
N ILE A 200 5.18 -5.34 7.02
CA ILE A 200 5.76 -6.36 7.89
C ILE A 200 4.67 -7.10 8.67
N VAL A 201 3.63 -6.41 9.13
CA VAL A 201 2.51 -7.03 9.86
C VAL A 201 1.79 -8.04 8.96
N PHE A 202 1.56 -7.68 7.69
CA PHE A 202 0.97 -8.56 6.70
C PHE A 202 1.86 -9.79 6.41
N ALA A 203 3.16 -9.59 6.25
CA ALA A 203 4.11 -10.67 6.02
C ALA A 203 4.17 -11.64 7.22
N LEU A 204 4.30 -11.13 8.45
CA LEU A 204 4.37 -11.97 9.64
C LEU A 204 3.07 -12.73 9.88
N THR A 205 1.92 -12.08 9.72
CA THR A 205 0.62 -12.77 9.87
C THR A 205 0.40 -13.82 8.77
N TYR A 206 0.91 -13.60 7.56
CA TYR A 206 0.92 -14.62 6.51
C TYR A 206 1.78 -15.82 6.89
N LEU A 207 3.00 -15.59 7.39
CA LEU A 207 3.90 -16.66 7.81
C LEU A 207 3.28 -17.47 8.95
N VAL A 208 2.69 -16.81 9.96
CA VAL A 208 1.98 -17.49 11.06
C VAL A 208 0.79 -18.30 10.54
N THR A 209 -0.01 -17.74 9.63
CA THR A 209 -1.16 -18.43 9.03
C THR A 209 -0.72 -19.65 8.24
N SER A 210 0.31 -19.51 7.41
CA SER A 210 0.84 -20.58 6.56
C SER A 210 1.52 -21.67 7.38
N PHE A 211 2.30 -21.28 8.39
CA PHE A 211 2.89 -22.20 9.37
C PHE A 211 1.81 -22.99 10.09
N GLY A 212 0.79 -22.32 10.65
CA GLY A 212 -0.33 -22.97 11.33
C GLY A 212 -1.07 -23.94 10.41
N PHE A 213 -1.41 -23.50 9.19
CA PHE A 213 -2.10 -24.34 8.21
C PHE A 213 -1.29 -25.61 7.89
N THR A 214 0.01 -25.47 7.62
CA THR A 214 0.90 -26.59 7.28
C THR A 214 1.07 -27.53 8.47
N TYR A 215 1.32 -26.98 9.67
CA TYR A 215 1.49 -27.76 10.89
C TYR A 215 0.27 -28.63 11.21
N PHE A 216 -0.94 -28.09 11.10
CA PHE A 216 -2.16 -28.85 11.35
C PHE A 216 -2.51 -29.82 10.22
N SER A 217 -2.09 -29.56 8.98
CA SER A 217 -2.40 -30.41 7.82
C SER A 217 -1.38 -31.52 7.57
N GLU A 218 -0.11 -31.34 7.95
CA GLU A 218 1.02 -32.22 7.62
C GLU A 218 1.63 -32.90 8.86
N ASN A 219 0.79 -33.49 9.71
CA ASN A 219 1.20 -34.27 10.88
C ASN A 219 2.17 -33.54 11.83
N ARG A 220 1.96 -32.25 12.09
CA ARG A 220 2.71 -31.46 13.07
C ARG A 220 4.21 -31.31 12.78
N LYS A 221 4.63 -31.40 11.51
CA LYS A 221 6.01 -31.07 11.13
C LYS A 221 6.23 -29.57 11.22
N ILE A 222 7.35 -29.18 11.83
CA ILE A 222 7.78 -27.78 11.94
C ILE A 222 8.61 -27.43 10.71
N ASP A 223 8.08 -26.56 9.85
CA ASP A 223 8.86 -25.98 8.76
C ASP A 223 9.62 -24.74 9.25
N LEU A 224 10.93 -24.92 9.47
CA LEU A 224 11.83 -23.87 9.95
C LEU A 224 11.95 -22.69 8.96
N ASN A 225 11.60 -22.87 7.68
CA ASN A 225 11.68 -21.81 6.69
C ASN A 225 10.80 -20.61 7.06
N TYR A 226 9.60 -20.83 7.60
CA TYR A 226 8.72 -19.74 8.03
C TYR A 226 9.34 -18.92 9.17
N ILE A 227 10.05 -19.58 10.10
CA ILE A 227 10.72 -18.93 11.23
C ILE A 227 11.90 -18.09 10.73
N LEU A 228 12.75 -18.66 9.87
CA LEU A 228 13.90 -17.96 9.30
C LEU A 228 13.47 -16.73 8.49
N GLN A 229 12.40 -16.85 7.68
CA GLN A 229 11.83 -15.71 6.96
C GLN A 229 11.29 -14.65 7.90
N GLY A 230 10.62 -15.04 8.99
CA GLY A 230 10.11 -14.11 10.00
C GLY A 230 11.24 -13.32 10.69
N ILE A 231 12.32 -14.01 11.09
CA ILE A 231 13.51 -13.38 11.68
C ILE A 231 14.14 -12.42 10.67
N PHE A 232 14.28 -12.83 9.40
CA PHE A 232 14.82 -11.97 8.36
C PHE A 232 13.99 -10.70 8.15
N PHE A 233 12.66 -10.81 8.06
CA PHE A 233 11.79 -9.64 7.90
C PHE A 233 11.83 -8.69 9.09
N LEU A 234 11.91 -9.21 10.32
CA LEU A 234 12.08 -8.41 11.53
C LEU A 234 13.43 -7.68 11.53
N ALA A 235 14.52 -8.39 11.23
CA ALA A 235 15.85 -7.80 11.15
C ALA A 235 15.91 -6.70 10.08
N LEU A 236 15.33 -6.95 8.91
CA LEU A 236 15.24 -5.97 7.82
C LEU A 236 14.46 -4.73 8.27
N TYR A 237 13.29 -4.89 8.87
CA TYR A 237 12.48 -3.77 9.33
C TYR A 237 13.19 -2.92 10.38
N LEU A 238 13.82 -3.56 11.37
CA LEU A 238 14.60 -2.87 12.40
C LEU A 238 15.81 -2.13 11.78
N PHE A 239 16.46 -2.74 10.80
CA PHE A 239 17.53 -2.10 10.04
C PHE A 239 17.03 -0.84 9.31
N ILE A 240 15.91 -0.92 8.59
CA ILE A 240 15.34 0.22 7.86
C ILE A 240 15.00 1.37 8.81
N ILE A 241 14.32 1.07 9.92
CA ILE A 241 13.92 2.09 10.91
C ILE A 241 15.14 2.78 11.52
N LYS A 242 16.15 1.99 11.92
CA LYS A 242 17.36 2.52 12.55
C LYS A 242 18.20 3.33 11.56
N TYR A 243 18.36 2.85 10.34
CA TYR A 243 19.18 3.50 9.31
C TYR A 243 18.63 4.88 8.91
N TYR A 244 17.31 4.98 8.73
CA TYR A 244 16.67 6.24 8.33
C TYR A 244 16.24 7.13 9.50
N HIS A 245 16.63 6.81 10.73
CA HIS A 245 16.28 7.58 11.93
C HIS A 245 14.76 7.83 12.03
N PHE A 246 13.97 6.80 11.72
CA PHE A 246 12.52 6.93 11.70
C PHE A 246 12.00 7.30 13.10
N PRO A 247 11.24 8.41 13.25
CA PRO A 247 10.81 8.93 14.56
C PRO A 247 10.04 7.92 15.42
N GLY A 248 9.35 6.99 14.77
CA GLY A 248 8.60 5.92 15.43
C GLY A 248 7.10 6.01 15.16
N TRP A 249 6.39 4.95 15.52
CA TRP A 249 4.94 4.86 15.29
C TRP A 249 4.15 5.92 16.06
N LYS A 250 4.57 6.26 17.28
CA LYS A 250 3.88 7.25 18.14
C LYS A 250 3.86 8.62 17.47
N ASP A 251 5.01 9.06 16.95
CA ASP A 251 5.16 10.31 16.23
C ASP A 251 4.35 10.33 14.93
N VAL A 252 4.41 9.25 14.13
CA VAL A 252 3.57 9.12 12.93
C VAL A 252 2.09 9.20 13.26
N PHE A 253 1.64 8.51 14.32
CA PHE A 253 0.25 8.52 14.73
C PHE A 253 -0.19 9.93 15.13
N TYR A 254 0.62 10.62 15.94
CA TYR A 254 0.34 11.97 16.39
C TYR A 254 0.23 12.95 15.21
N ASP A 255 1.25 12.97 14.35
CA ASP A 255 1.35 13.90 13.22
C ASP A 255 0.31 13.67 12.12
N THR A 256 -0.24 12.46 12.06
CA THR A 256 -1.29 12.11 11.10
C THR A 256 -2.68 12.40 11.64
N PHE A 257 -2.94 12.10 12.92
CA PHE A 257 -4.31 11.96 13.43
C PHE A 257 -4.70 12.96 14.52
N ILE A 258 -3.73 13.53 15.23
CA ILE A 258 -3.98 14.42 16.38
C ILE A 258 -3.67 15.85 15.96
N ASP A 259 -2.39 16.15 15.75
CA ASP A 259 -1.92 17.45 15.32
C ASP A 259 -0.60 17.29 14.57
N ARG A 260 -0.49 17.93 13.41
CA ARG A 260 0.73 17.82 12.60
C ARG A 260 1.73 18.86 13.06
N ARG A 261 2.84 18.42 13.65
CA ARG A 261 3.86 19.32 14.18
C ARG A 261 4.69 19.96 13.04
N PRO A 262 5.01 21.27 13.12
CA PRO A 262 5.95 21.92 12.20
C PRO A 262 7.39 21.41 12.32
N LEU A 263 7.80 21.03 13.53
CA LEU A 263 9.10 20.44 13.84
C LEU A 263 8.85 19.24 14.78
N ILE A 264 9.36 18.07 14.41
CA ILE A 264 9.20 16.84 15.20
C ILE A 264 10.06 16.93 16.46
N SER A 265 11.24 17.53 16.33
CA SER A 265 12.19 17.74 17.42
C SER A 265 11.69 18.71 18.50
N ALA A 266 10.83 19.66 18.13
CA ALA A 266 10.42 20.76 19.02
C ALA A 266 9.44 20.32 20.11
N GLN A 267 8.61 19.31 19.86
CA GLN A 267 7.60 18.84 20.82
C GLN A 267 7.43 17.33 20.74
N PRO A 268 7.47 16.60 21.87
CA PRO A 268 7.28 15.15 21.87
C PRO A 268 5.83 14.78 21.56
N ALA A 269 5.63 13.68 20.84
CA ALA A 269 4.31 13.11 20.59
C ALA A 269 3.69 12.58 21.89
N ASN A 270 2.82 13.37 22.50
CA ASN A 270 2.23 13.07 23.81
C ASN A 270 0.75 12.72 23.69
N PHE A 271 0.45 11.43 23.85
CA PHE A 271 -0.88 10.89 24.09
C PHE A 271 -0.77 9.61 24.94
N THR A 272 -1.82 9.32 25.71
CA THR A 272 -1.90 8.13 26.57
C THR A 272 -2.47 6.93 25.82
N PHE A 273 -2.24 5.73 26.33
CA PHE A 273 -2.86 4.52 25.77
C PHE A 273 -4.41 4.56 25.83
N SER A 274 -4.97 5.18 26.88
CA SER A 274 -6.42 5.40 27.00
C SER A 274 -6.95 6.31 25.88
N TYR A 275 -6.24 7.40 25.58
CA TYR A 275 -6.58 8.27 24.44
C TYR A 275 -6.54 7.51 23.12
N TYR A 276 -5.50 6.70 22.89
CA TYR A 276 -5.39 5.86 21.69
C TYR A 276 -6.58 4.91 21.53
N LEU A 277 -6.95 4.17 22.59
CA LEU A 277 -8.11 3.27 22.53
C LEU A 277 -9.41 4.03 22.27
N HIS A 278 -9.63 5.14 22.97
CA HIS A 278 -10.81 5.99 22.73
C HIS A 278 -10.87 6.48 21.28
N PHE A 279 -9.74 6.92 20.74
CA PHE A 279 -9.62 7.35 19.34
C PHE A 279 -9.95 6.21 18.36
N LEU A 280 -9.43 5.01 18.60
CA LEU A 280 -9.75 3.83 17.77
C LEU A 280 -11.24 3.51 17.77
N PHE A 281 -11.88 3.47 18.95
CA PHE A 281 -13.31 3.19 19.06
C PHE A 281 -14.14 4.25 18.34
N PHE A 282 -13.80 5.54 18.49
CA PHE A 282 -14.47 6.61 17.77
C PHE A 282 -14.30 6.47 16.24
N LYS A 283 -13.09 6.17 15.76
CA LYS A 283 -12.84 5.98 14.33
C LYS A 283 -13.49 4.72 13.77
N LEU A 284 -13.71 3.68 14.59
CA LEU A 284 -14.37 2.44 14.18
C LEU A 284 -15.82 2.69 13.72
N ILE A 285 -16.52 3.65 14.33
CA ILE A 285 -17.88 4.07 13.91
C ILE A 285 -17.88 4.55 12.46
N ASN A 286 -16.86 5.33 12.09
CA ASN A 286 -16.68 5.84 10.73
C ASN A 286 -16.20 4.75 9.75
N PHE A 287 -15.63 3.66 10.27
CA PHE A 287 -15.17 2.50 9.50
C PHE A 287 -16.32 1.55 9.07
N LYS A 288 -17.57 1.85 9.45
CA LYS A 288 -18.75 1.00 9.20
C LYS A 288 -18.93 0.54 7.76
N LYS A 289 -18.62 1.37 6.76
CA LYS A 289 -18.75 1.00 5.34
C LYS A 289 -17.78 -0.12 4.96
N ILE A 290 -16.54 -0.03 5.42
CA ILE A 290 -15.52 -1.05 5.16
C ILE A 290 -15.86 -2.30 5.95
N SER A 291 -16.17 -2.18 7.25
CA SER A 291 -16.61 -3.33 8.07
C SER A 291 -17.78 -4.07 7.43
N LEU A 292 -18.83 -3.38 6.98
CA LEU A 292 -19.99 -4.00 6.34
C LEU A 292 -19.60 -4.77 5.08
N ALA A 293 -18.80 -4.17 4.20
CA ALA A 293 -18.32 -4.84 2.99
C ALA A 293 -17.50 -6.10 3.31
N VAL A 294 -16.61 -6.01 4.29
CA VAL A 294 -15.76 -7.12 4.73
C VAL A 294 -16.60 -8.26 5.31
N PHE A 295 -17.52 -7.97 6.23
CA PHE A 295 -18.38 -8.98 6.83
C PHE A 295 -19.31 -9.63 5.81
N PHE A 296 -19.84 -8.85 4.87
CA PHE A 296 -20.66 -9.38 3.77
C PHE A 296 -19.87 -10.36 2.88
N ILE A 297 -18.67 -9.96 2.43
CA ILE A 297 -17.82 -10.83 1.61
C ILE A 297 -17.41 -12.09 2.40
N MET A 298 -17.05 -11.95 3.67
CA MET A 298 -16.73 -13.10 4.54
C MET A 298 -17.92 -14.06 4.68
N GLY A 299 -19.12 -13.53 4.93
CA GLY A 299 -20.35 -14.34 5.03
C GLY A 299 -20.60 -15.13 3.75
N LEU A 300 -20.45 -14.50 2.59
CA LEU A 300 -20.57 -15.17 1.30
C LEU A 300 -19.50 -16.25 1.09
N ILE A 301 -18.24 -15.99 1.44
CA ILE A 301 -17.17 -17.01 1.35
C ILE A 301 -17.51 -18.24 2.19
N TYR A 302 -17.96 -18.03 3.44
CA TYR A 302 -18.29 -19.13 4.36
C TYR A 302 -19.55 -19.88 3.95
N TYR A 303 -20.52 -19.19 3.34
CA TYR A 303 -21.71 -19.79 2.77
C TYR A 303 -21.39 -20.64 1.54
N ILE A 304 -20.51 -20.17 0.65
CA ILE A 304 -20.20 -20.81 -0.63
C ILE A 304 -19.18 -21.94 -0.48
N SER A 305 -18.13 -21.74 0.32
CA SER A 305 -17.01 -22.67 0.43
C SER A 305 -16.94 -23.34 1.80
N LYS A 306 -16.76 -24.66 1.79
CA LYS A 306 -16.41 -25.49 2.96
C LYS A 306 -14.92 -25.79 3.05
N ASP A 307 -14.14 -25.38 2.04
CA ASP A 307 -12.71 -25.61 1.98
C ASP A 307 -11.98 -24.84 3.10
N LEU A 308 -11.21 -25.59 3.90
CA LEU A 308 -10.52 -25.05 5.07
C LEU A 308 -9.44 -24.03 4.68
N TRP A 309 -8.70 -24.26 3.59
CA TRP A 309 -7.67 -23.36 3.10
C TRP A 309 -8.28 -22.01 2.68
N ILE A 310 -9.38 -22.05 1.92
CA ILE A 310 -10.10 -20.82 1.51
C ILE A 310 -10.54 -20.04 2.74
N ARG A 311 -11.11 -20.70 3.74
CA ARG A 311 -11.60 -20.05 4.97
C ARG A 311 -10.47 -19.44 5.79
N ILE A 312 -9.40 -20.19 6.03
CA ILE A 312 -8.25 -19.72 6.82
C ILE A 312 -7.58 -18.52 6.15
N PHE A 313 -7.31 -18.58 4.85
CA PHE A 313 -6.68 -17.45 4.16
C PHE A 313 -7.63 -16.25 4.01
N SER A 314 -8.95 -16.47 3.99
CA SER A 314 -9.92 -15.37 4.06
C SER A 314 -9.93 -14.69 5.44
N VAL A 315 -9.83 -15.48 6.53
CA VAL A 315 -9.66 -14.95 7.90
C VAL A 315 -8.35 -14.18 8.04
N PHE A 316 -7.26 -14.66 7.43
CA PHE A 316 -5.98 -13.94 7.40
C PHE A 316 -6.12 -12.55 6.73
N ILE A 317 -6.77 -12.48 5.56
CA ILE A 317 -6.99 -11.20 4.87
C ILE A 317 -7.91 -10.30 5.72
N PHE A 318 -8.99 -10.86 6.26
CA PHE A 318 -9.92 -10.17 7.15
C PHE A 318 -9.19 -9.56 8.37
N ALA A 319 -8.39 -10.35 9.07
CA ALA A 319 -7.64 -9.91 10.24
C ALA A 319 -6.68 -8.77 9.88
N ASN A 320 -6.02 -8.83 8.72
CA ASN A 320 -5.11 -7.78 8.27
C ASN A 320 -5.80 -6.45 7.98
N ILE A 321 -7.08 -6.44 7.58
CA ILE A 321 -7.86 -5.18 7.45
C ILE A 321 -7.96 -4.48 8.81
N TYR A 322 -8.27 -5.22 9.87
CA TYR A 322 -8.41 -4.67 11.22
C TYR A 322 -7.05 -4.36 11.86
N LEU A 323 -6.02 -5.18 11.64
CA LEU A 323 -4.66 -4.86 12.07
C LEU A 323 -4.18 -3.56 11.42
N LYS A 324 -4.38 -3.40 10.10
CA LYS A 324 -4.07 -2.15 9.40
C LYS A 324 -4.84 -0.97 9.99
N PHE A 325 -6.11 -1.16 10.32
CA PHE A 325 -6.94 -0.14 10.95
C PHE A 325 -6.41 0.26 12.34
N MET A 326 -5.93 -0.70 13.15
CA MET A 326 -5.34 -0.39 14.47
C MET A 326 -4.09 0.47 14.34
N PHE A 327 -3.19 0.15 13.40
CA PHE A 327 -1.98 0.95 13.20
C PHE A 327 -2.25 2.30 12.52
N PHE A 328 -3.28 2.37 11.67
CA PHE A 328 -3.61 3.55 10.87
C PHE A 328 -5.13 3.73 10.76
N PRO A 329 -5.79 4.31 11.78
CA PRO A 329 -7.25 4.47 11.85
C PRO A 329 -7.80 5.60 10.95
N ALA A 330 -7.36 5.64 9.70
CA ALA A 330 -7.83 6.56 8.66
C ALA A 330 -9.17 6.09 8.07
N SER A 331 -10.22 6.11 8.90
CA SER A 331 -11.53 5.54 8.57
C SER A 331 -12.25 6.19 7.38
N ALA A 332 -11.88 7.41 6.98
CA ALA A 332 -12.41 8.08 5.80
C ALA A 332 -11.66 7.72 4.51
N GLU A 333 -10.43 7.24 4.60
CA GLU A 333 -9.54 7.02 3.47
C GLU A 333 -9.58 5.56 3.01
N SER A 334 -10.54 5.25 2.14
CA SER A 334 -10.69 3.92 1.56
C SER A 334 -9.43 3.39 0.84
N ARG A 335 -8.51 4.28 0.44
CA ARG A 335 -7.26 3.92 -0.26
C ARG A 335 -6.39 2.93 0.51
N PHE A 336 -6.34 3.00 1.85
CA PHE A 336 -5.49 2.12 2.65
C PHE A 336 -6.02 0.68 2.80
N PHE A 337 -7.32 0.50 2.59
CA PHE A 337 -8.00 -0.78 2.81
C PHE A 337 -8.43 -1.45 1.52
N PHE A 338 -8.48 -0.70 0.42
CA PHE A 338 -8.94 -1.19 -0.88
C PHE A 338 -8.16 -2.41 -1.37
N GLY A 339 -6.83 -2.44 -1.17
CA GLY A 339 -6.03 -3.61 -1.57
C GLY A 339 -6.46 -4.89 -0.87
N TYR A 340 -6.65 -4.85 0.45
CA TYR A 340 -7.13 -6.00 1.22
C TYR A 340 -8.57 -6.40 0.87
N LEU A 341 -9.46 -5.41 0.66
CA LEU A 341 -10.83 -5.65 0.19
C LEU A 341 -10.83 -6.38 -1.16
N LEU A 342 -9.96 -5.95 -2.08
CA LEU A 342 -9.82 -6.56 -3.40
C LEU A 342 -9.27 -8.00 -3.29
N MET A 343 -8.29 -8.24 -2.42
CA MET A 343 -7.81 -9.60 -2.14
C MET A 343 -8.94 -10.51 -1.61
N LEU A 344 -9.76 -10.01 -0.69
CA LEU A 344 -10.88 -10.76 -0.13
C LEU A 344 -11.95 -11.04 -1.20
N PHE A 345 -12.23 -10.05 -2.05
CA PHE A 345 -13.10 -10.24 -3.22
C PHE A 345 -12.55 -11.30 -4.18
N LEU A 346 -11.24 -11.31 -4.45
CA LEU A 346 -10.61 -12.36 -5.27
C LEU A 346 -10.73 -13.75 -4.63
N MET A 347 -10.64 -13.85 -3.29
CA MET A 347 -10.92 -15.10 -2.57
C MET A 347 -12.38 -15.55 -2.71
N LEU A 348 -13.33 -14.62 -2.68
CA LEU A 348 -14.73 -14.92 -2.98
C LEU A 348 -14.90 -15.42 -4.42
N CYS A 349 -14.31 -14.76 -5.41
CA CYS A 349 -14.34 -15.23 -6.80
C CYS A 349 -13.74 -16.63 -6.95
N TYR A 350 -12.65 -16.92 -6.23
CA TYR A 350 -12.06 -18.25 -6.19
C TYR A 350 -12.99 -19.30 -5.57
N ALA A 351 -13.66 -18.97 -4.46
CA ALA A 351 -14.67 -19.84 -3.85
C ALA A 351 -15.84 -20.15 -4.80
N VAL A 352 -16.36 -19.12 -5.48
CA VAL A 352 -17.43 -19.25 -6.49
C VAL A 352 -16.96 -20.13 -7.66
N SER A 353 -15.77 -19.87 -8.19
CA SER A 353 -15.19 -20.65 -9.28
C SER A 353 -15.07 -22.14 -8.91
N LYS A 354 -14.56 -22.43 -7.72
CA LYS A 354 -14.42 -23.81 -7.23
C LYS A 354 -15.76 -24.54 -7.15
N LYS A 355 -16.83 -23.85 -6.73
CA LYS A 355 -18.18 -24.42 -6.61
C LYS A 355 -18.85 -24.67 -7.97
N TYR A 356 -18.74 -23.74 -8.92
CA TYR A 356 -19.56 -23.75 -10.14
C TYR A 356 -18.83 -24.11 -11.44
N ASN A 357 -17.49 -24.02 -11.50
CA ASN A 357 -16.74 -24.29 -12.73
C ASN A 357 -15.94 -25.61 -12.70
N GLY A 358 -16.03 -26.43 -11.65
CA GLY A 358 -15.39 -27.75 -11.61
C GLY A 358 -13.87 -27.70 -11.90
N PHE A 359 -13.12 -26.92 -11.12
CA PHE A 359 -11.66 -26.89 -11.00
C PHE A 359 -10.82 -27.44 -12.18
N GLN A 360 -10.83 -26.76 -13.34
CA GLN A 360 -9.77 -26.93 -14.35
C GLN A 360 -8.73 -25.81 -14.19
N LEU A 361 -7.84 -25.92 -13.19
CA LEU A 361 -6.56 -25.22 -13.23
C LEU A 361 -5.71 -25.89 -14.33
N ARG A 362 -5.98 -25.57 -15.60
CA ARG A 362 -5.13 -26.03 -16.71
C ARG A 362 -3.73 -25.47 -16.47
N LYS A 363 -2.76 -26.37 -16.29
CA LYS A 363 -1.35 -26.03 -16.50
C LYS A 363 -1.24 -25.52 -17.94
N ILE A 364 -1.03 -24.22 -18.09
CA ILE A 364 -0.53 -23.69 -19.37
C ILE A 364 0.95 -24.05 -19.34
N ALA A 365 1.30 -25.01 -20.21
CA ALA A 365 2.66 -25.46 -20.45
C ALA A 365 3.53 -24.33 -21.00
#